data_AF-A0A1R4F5Z7-F1
#
_entry.id   AF-A0A1R4F5Z7-F1
#
_cell.length_a   1.000
_cell.length_b   1.000
_cell.length_c   1.000
_cell.angle_alpha   90.00
_cell.angle_beta   90.00
_cell.angle_gamma   90.00
#
_symmetry.space_group_name_H-M   'P 1'
#
loop_
_entity.id
_entity.type
_entity.pdbx_description
1 polymer ?
#
loop_
_entity_poly.entity_id
_entity_poly.type
_entity_poly.pdbx_seq_one_letter_code
_entity_poly.pdbx_strand_id
1 'polypeptide(L)'
;MPIAKLLNVAVLAGPVVWKVVSRYGPMLVDMRNKNPEAFNKVAGSVKGLAGFGRHGSGNLAAQAEVVRKQINQLVATADDDAELARVAGWRRRLEKIESAIPLLEAMSGKVRRSQSRGLRVRLDVLAGEVLEAFIGENAEETGLTPRPGAAGGTNET
;
A
#
# COMPACT_ATOMS: atom_id res chain seq x y z
N MET A 1 9.78 13.25 8.12
CA MET A 1 8.65 12.92 9.04
C MET A 1 9.13 11.91 10.08
N PRO A 2 8.75 12.02 11.38
CA PRO A 2 9.07 10.99 12.38
C PRO A 2 8.33 9.67 12.11
N ILE A 3 8.93 8.51 12.44
CA ILE A 3 8.30 7.19 12.25
C ILE A 3 6.99 7.05 13.03
N ALA A 4 6.92 7.57 14.26
CA ALA A 4 5.69 7.58 15.04
C ALA A 4 4.55 8.32 14.33
N LYS A 5 4.86 9.42 13.63
CA LYS A 5 3.88 10.14 12.82
C LYS A 5 3.46 9.34 11.58
N LEU A 6 4.39 8.60 10.96
CA LEU A 6 4.08 7.70 9.85
C LEU A 6 3.14 6.57 10.27
N LEU A 7 3.37 5.98 11.45
CA LEU A 7 2.48 4.95 12.03
C LEU A 7 1.06 5.48 12.27
N ASN A 8 0.94 6.69 12.83
CA ASN A 8 -0.38 7.33 13.03
C ASN A 8 -1.10 7.58 11.70
N VAL A 9 -0.37 7.96 10.65
CA VAL A 9 -0.94 8.10 9.30
C VAL A 9 -1.35 6.74 8.74
N ALA A 10 -0.57 5.69 8.97
CA ALA A 10 -0.87 4.34 8.50
C ALA A 10 -2.16 3.78 9.12
N VAL A 11 -2.47 4.11 10.38
CA VAL A 11 -3.76 3.76 11.02
C VAL A 11 -4.95 4.32 10.23
N LEU A 12 -4.81 5.51 9.66
CA LEU A 12 -5.86 6.14 8.85
C LEU A 12 -5.97 5.54 7.44
N ALA A 13 -4.86 5.01 6.92
CA ALA A 13 -4.85 4.33 5.62
C ALA A 13 -5.57 2.98 5.66
N GLY A 14 -5.40 2.22 6.75
CA GLY A 14 -6.10 0.96 6.97
C GLY A 14 -5.30 -0.02 7.83
N PRO A 15 -5.95 -1.04 8.41
CA PRO A 15 -5.29 -1.99 9.31
C PRO A 15 -4.19 -2.81 8.63
N VAL A 16 -4.32 -3.15 7.34
CA VAL A 16 -3.26 -3.89 6.63
C VAL A 16 -2.07 -2.97 6.37
N VAL A 17 -2.30 -1.75 5.88
CA VAL A 17 -1.24 -0.75 5.70
C VAL A 17 -0.48 -0.48 6.99
N TRP A 18 -1.19 -0.33 8.12
CA TRP A 18 -0.56 -0.17 9.44
C TRP A 18 0.32 -1.35 9.82
N LYS A 19 -0.13 -2.60 9.58
CA LYS A 19 0.67 -3.81 9.86
C LYS A 19 1.97 -3.82 9.06
N VAL A 20 1.92 -3.46 7.77
CA VAL A 20 3.10 -3.37 6.91
C VAL A 20 4.07 -2.32 7.46
N VAL A 21 3.62 -1.08 7.67
CA VAL A 21 4.48 0.00 8.20
C VAL A 21 5.09 -0.35 9.56
N SER A 22 4.32 -1.02 10.43
CA SER A 22 4.81 -1.48 11.74
C SER A 22 5.88 -2.56 11.62
N ARG A 23 5.65 -3.56 10.76
CA ARG A 23 6.61 -4.66 10.49
C ARG A 23 7.93 -4.10 9.97
N TYR A 24 7.87 -3.16 9.03
CA TYR A 24 9.05 -2.55 8.42
C TYR A 24 9.62 -1.36 9.21
N GLY A 25 9.09 -1.06 10.39
CA GLY A 25 9.46 0.11 11.20
C GLY A 25 10.98 0.31 11.37
N PRO A 26 11.76 -0.68 11.82
CA PRO A 26 13.21 -0.57 11.92
C PRO A 26 13.89 -0.28 10.58
N MET A 27 13.48 -0.94 9.51
CA MET A 27 14.02 -0.71 8.18
C MET A 27 13.71 0.70 7.66
N LEU A 28 12.52 1.22 7.97
CA LEU A 28 12.14 2.60 7.64
C LEU A 28 12.95 3.63 8.43
N VAL A 29 13.38 3.32 9.67
CA VAL A 29 14.33 4.15 10.42
C VAL A 29 15.67 4.19 9.69
N ASP A 30 16.20 3.02 9.30
CA ASP A 30 17.49 2.94 8.61
C ASP A 30 17.43 3.63 7.25
N MET A 31 16.37 3.39 6.48
CA MET A 31 16.10 4.03 5.19
C MET A 31 16.08 5.54 5.36
N ARG A 32 15.36 6.08 6.35
CA ARG A 32 15.33 7.53 6.62
C ARG A 32 16.71 8.12 6.88
N ASN A 33 17.59 7.38 7.55
CA ASN A 33 18.91 7.86 7.91
C ASN A 33 19.92 7.73 6.75
N LYS A 34 19.83 6.65 5.97
CA LYS A 34 20.78 6.31 4.89
C LYS A 34 20.37 6.88 3.53
N ASN A 35 19.08 6.85 3.23
CA ASN A 35 18.49 7.42 2.02
C ASN A 35 17.15 8.11 2.35
N PRO A 36 17.20 9.37 2.80
CA PRO A 36 15.99 10.14 3.11
C PRO A 36 15.01 10.25 1.93
N GLU A 37 15.49 10.17 0.69
CA GLU A 37 14.65 10.24 -0.50
C GLU A 37 13.77 8.99 -0.63
N ALA A 38 14.36 7.79 -0.52
CA ALA A 38 13.63 6.52 -0.50
C ALA A 38 12.57 6.51 0.62
N PHE A 39 12.95 6.96 1.83
CA PHE A 39 11.99 7.09 2.93
C PHE A 39 10.85 8.06 2.60
N ASN A 40 11.14 9.20 1.96
CA ASN A 40 10.13 10.18 1.59
C ASN A 40 9.17 9.64 0.51
N LYS A 41 9.65 8.82 -0.43
CA LYS A 41 8.80 8.11 -1.40
C LYS A 41 7.80 7.20 -0.68
N VAL A 42 8.28 6.35 0.24
CA VAL A 42 7.42 5.47 1.05
C VAL A 42 6.44 6.26 1.93
N ALA A 43 6.93 7.27 2.65
CA ALA A 43 6.09 8.09 3.52
C ALA A 43 5.02 8.88 2.74
N GLY A 44 5.36 9.33 1.53
CA GLY A 44 4.44 9.96 0.59
C GLY A 44 3.31 9.01 0.16
N SER A 45 3.65 7.76 -0.15
CA SER A 45 2.68 6.72 -0.47
C SER A 45 1.71 6.47 0.69
N VAL A 46 2.23 6.22 1.90
CA VAL A 46 1.39 5.99 3.10
C VAL A 46 0.47 7.18 3.38
N LYS A 47 0.95 8.42 3.20
CA LYS A 47 0.13 9.63 3.32
C LYS A 47 -0.97 9.69 2.25
N GLY A 48 -0.67 9.30 1.02
CA GLY A 48 -1.65 9.21 -0.04
C GLY A 48 -2.77 8.22 0.29
N LEU A 49 -2.41 7.05 0.84
CA LEU A 49 -3.36 6.02 1.25
C LEU A 49 -4.25 6.45 2.43
N ALA A 50 -3.80 7.37 3.29
CA ALA A 50 -4.63 7.92 4.36
C ALA A 50 -5.76 8.84 3.84
N GLY A 51 -5.67 9.34 2.61
CA GLY A 51 -6.82 9.98 1.92
C GLY A 51 -7.35 11.27 2.56
N PHE A 52 -6.51 12.01 3.29
CA PHE A 52 -6.88 13.24 3.99
C PHE A 52 -7.71 14.20 3.11
N GLY A 53 -8.84 14.70 3.64
CA GLY A 53 -9.67 15.73 3.00
C GLY A 53 -10.73 15.21 2.01
N ARG A 54 -10.90 13.89 1.86
CA ARG A 54 -11.95 13.30 1.00
C ARG A 54 -12.94 12.45 1.80
N HIS A 55 -14.23 12.62 1.51
CA HIS A 55 -15.31 11.84 2.12
C HIS A 55 -15.95 10.88 1.09
N GLY A 56 -16.63 9.84 1.58
CA GLY A 56 -17.41 8.93 0.71
C GLY A 56 -16.57 8.16 -0.31
N SER A 57 -17.08 8.06 -1.54
CA SER A 57 -16.46 7.40 -2.70
C SER A 57 -15.21 8.15 -3.21
N GLY A 58 -15.14 9.47 -3.03
CA GLY A 58 -13.97 10.26 -3.40
C GLY A 58 -12.69 9.85 -2.67
N ASN A 59 -12.80 9.38 -1.43
CA ASN A 59 -11.66 8.84 -0.70
C ASN A 59 -11.17 7.51 -1.32
N LEU A 60 -12.10 6.61 -1.68
CA LEU A 60 -11.77 5.33 -2.32
C LEU A 60 -11.05 5.53 -3.66
N ALA A 61 -11.52 6.45 -4.50
CA ALA A 61 -10.87 6.76 -5.78
C ALA A 61 -9.45 7.30 -5.59
N ALA A 62 -9.25 8.17 -4.58
CA ALA A 62 -7.95 8.71 -4.25
C ALA A 62 -6.95 7.64 -3.80
N GLN A 63 -7.41 6.73 -2.93
CA GLN A 63 -6.61 5.61 -2.45
C GLN A 63 -6.23 4.67 -3.60
N ALA A 64 -7.19 4.35 -4.48
CA ALA A 64 -6.96 3.52 -5.66
C ALA A 64 -5.91 4.13 -6.60
N GLU A 65 -5.96 5.45 -6.81
CA GLU A 65 -4.96 6.16 -7.63
C GLU A 65 -3.55 6.10 -7.02
N VAL A 66 -3.41 6.14 -5.69
CA VAL A 66 -2.11 5.96 -5.03
C VAL A 66 -1.57 4.54 -5.27
N VAL A 67 -2.41 3.53 -5.10
CA VAL A 67 -2.05 2.13 -5.38
C VAL A 67 -1.66 1.96 -6.86
N ARG A 68 -2.40 2.59 -7.80
CA ARG A 68 -2.08 2.58 -9.23
C ARG A 68 -0.69 3.12 -9.50
N LYS A 69 -0.33 4.25 -8.88
CA LYS A 69 1.00 4.87 -9.04
C LYS A 69 2.11 3.97 -8.55
N GLN A 70 1.94 3.34 -7.38
CA GLN A 70 2.91 2.38 -6.86
C GLN A 70 3.07 1.17 -7.78
N ILE A 71 1.96 0.61 -8.26
CA ILE A 71 1.97 -0.49 -9.24
C ILE A 71 2.74 -0.09 -10.50
N ASN A 72 2.55 1.12 -11.02
CA ASN A 72 3.25 1.58 -12.22
C ASN A 72 4.76 1.77 -11.99
N GLN A 73 5.15 2.19 -10.78
CA GLN A 73 6.56 2.26 -10.42
C GLN A 73 7.18 0.87 -10.35
N LEU A 74 6.49 -0.09 -9.72
CA LEU A 74 6.94 -1.49 -9.64
C LEU A 74 7.05 -2.16 -11.01
N VAL A 75 6.18 -1.83 -11.99
CA VAL A 75 6.37 -2.31 -13.37
C VAL A 75 7.66 -1.76 -14.00
N ALA A 76 8.04 -0.53 -13.67
CA ALA A 76 9.21 0.10 -14.27
C ALA A 76 10.52 -0.48 -13.73
N THR A 77 10.50 -1.09 -12.54
CA THR A 77 11.67 -1.71 -11.91
C THR A 77 11.69 -3.24 -12.02
N ALA A 78 10.55 -3.88 -12.31
CA ALA A 78 10.45 -5.33 -12.43
C ALA A 78 11.48 -5.92 -13.40
N ASP A 79 12.30 -6.83 -12.89
CA ASP A 79 13.42 -7.44 -13.62
C ASP A 79 13.23 -8.93 -13.91
N ASP A 80 12.25 -9.59 -13.28
CA ASP A 80 11.89 -10.99 -13.51
C ASP A 80 10.40 -11.23 -13.85
N ASP A 81 10.13 -12.40 -14.43
CA ASP A 81 8.78 -12.81 -14.85
C ASP A 81 7.81 -12.96 -13.66
N ALA A 82 8.30 -13.30 -12.48
CA ALA A 82 7.48 -13.46 -11.29
C ALA A 82 7.00 -12.08 -10.78
N GLU A 83 7.85 -11.07 -10.81
CA GLU A 83 7.52 -9.68 -10.51
C GLU A 83 6.46 -9.15 -11.47
N LEU A 84 6.67 -9.34 -12.78
CA LEU A 84 5.71 -8.95 -13.81
C LEU A 84 4.36 -9.63 -13.62
N ALA A 85 4.35 -10.93 -13.27
CA ALA A 85 3.13 -11.68 -12.98
C ALA A 85 2.40 -11.15 -11.73
N ARG A 86 3.13 -10.85 -10.65
CA ARG A 86 2.58 -10.24 -9.43
C ARG A 86 1.93 -8.90 -9.75
N VAL A 87 2.64 -8.03 -10.47
CA VAL A 87 2.14 -6.71 -10.82
C VAL A 87 0.91 -6.78 -11.74
N ALA A 88 0.89 -7.69 -12.72
CA ALA A 88 -0.28 -7.94 -13.55
C ALA A 88 -1.49 -8.40 -12.71
N GLY A 89 -1.25 -9.23 -11.69
CA GLY A 89 -2.26 -9.63 -10.71
C GLY A 89 -2.84 -8.44 -9.93
N TRP A 90 -1.99 -7.55 -9.43
CA TRP A 90 -2.42 -6.34 -8.72
C TRP A 90 -3.20 -5.39 -9.62
N ARG A 91 -2.77 -5.17 -10.86
CA ARG A 91 -3.48 -4.34 -11.85
C ARG A 91 -4.92 -4.83 -12.05
N ARG A 92 -5.12 -6.13 -12.29
CA ARG A 92 -6.46 -6.72 -12.46
C ARG A 92 -7.33 -6.57 -11.23
N ARG A 93 -6.76 -6.70 -10.03
CA ARG A 93 -7.49 -6.51 -8.77
C ARG A 93 -7.89 -5.05 -8.57
N LEU A 94 -6.98 -4.12 -8.88
CA LEU A 94 -7.23 -2.69 -8.77
C LEU A 94 -8.33 -2.25 -9.75
N GLU A 95 -8.27 -2.69 -11.01
CA GLU A 95 -9.26 -2.36 -12.04
C GLU A 95 -10.68 -2.80 -11.64
N LYS A 96 -10.82 -3.98 -11.01
CA LYS A 96 -12.10 -4.44 -10.45
C LYS A 96 -12.61 -3.55 -9.32
N ILE A 97 -11.72 -3.01 -8.49
CA ILE A 97 -12.10 -2.06 -7.43
C ILE A 97 -12.53 -0.74 -8.07
N GLU A 98 -11.75 -0.22 -9.01
CA GLU A 98 -11.97 1.07 -9.65
C GLU A 98 -13.26 1.10 -10.47
N SER A 99 -13.54 0.05 -11.24
CA SER A 99 -14.80 -0.07 -11.98
C SER A 99 -16.03 -0.15 -11.07
N ALA A 100 -15.88 -0.60 -9.83
CA ALA A 100 -16.96 -0.64 -8.84
C ALA A 100 -17.20 0.71 -8.13
N ILE A 101 -16.23 1.63 -8.11
CA ILE A 101 -16.36 2.90 -7.38
C ILE A 101 -17.47 3.80 -7.95
N PRO A 102 -17.57 4.05 -9.27
CA PRO A 102 -18.64 4.88 -9.84
C PRO A 102 -20.03 4.33 -9.55
N LEU A 103 -20.17 3.00 -9.47
CA LEU A 103 -21.45 2.33 -9.21
C LEU A 103 -22.00 2.64 -7.82
N LEU A 104 -21.14 3.01 -6.86
CA LEU A 104 -21.57 3.42 -5.52
C LEU A 104 -22.52 4.62 -5.56
N GLU A 105 -22.35 5.52 -6.53
CA GLU A 105 -23.16 6.74 -6.66
C GLU A 105 -24.60 6.46 -7.10
N ALA A 106 -24.83 5.34 -7.80
CA ALA A 106 -26.16 4.89 -8.20
C ALA A 106 -26.91 4.14 -7.08
N MET A 107 -26.22 3.78 -5.99
CA MET A 107 -26.79 2.96 -4.92
C MET A 107 -27.49 3.79 -3.84
N SER A 108 -28.54 3.21 -3.25
CA SER A 108 -29.20 3.73 -2.05
C SER A 108 -28.23 3.81 -0.87
N GLY A 109 -28.46 4.73 0.07
CA GLY A 109 -27.49 5.06 1.13
C GLY A 109 -27.04 3.86 1.99
N LYS A 110 -27.94 2.93 2.31
CA LYS A 110 -27.59 1.71 3.08
C LYS A 110 -26.71 0.77 2.28
N VAL A 111 -27.06 0.51 1.02
CA VAL A 111 -26.30 -0.37 0.12
C VAL A 111 -24.94 0.24 -0.19
N ARG A 112 -24.90 1.53 -0.53
CA ARG A 112 -23.68 2.31 -0.76
C ARG A 112 -22.69 2.20 0.39
N ARG A 113 -23.14 2.39 1.64
CA ARG A 113 -22.28 2.28 2.82
C ARG A 113 -21.66 0.89 2.98
N SER A 114 -22.48 -0.15 2.81
CA SER A 114 -22.02 -1.55 2.90
C SER A 114 -21.00 -1.87 1.80
N GLN A 115 -21.33 -1.58 0.54
CA GLN A 115 -20.45 -1.83 -0.61
C GLN A 115 -19.16 -1.02 -0.53
N SER A 116 -19.24 0.26 -0.13
CA SER A 116 -18.08 1.11 0.10
C SER A 116 -17.15 0.54 1.17
N ARG A 117 -17.68 -0.02 2.26
CA ARG A 117 -16.88 -0.70 3.29
C ARG A 117 -16.18 -1.95 2.72
N GLY A 118 -16.89 -2.76 1.94
CA GLY A 118 -16.31 -3.93 1.28
C GLY A 118 -15.17 -3.56 0.32
N LEU A 119 -15.35 -2.52 -0.48
CA LEU A 119 -14.31 -2.00 -1.38
C LEU A 119 -13.11 -1.45 -0.61
N ARG A 120 -13.33 -0.73 0.51
CA ARG A 120 -12.24 -0.26 1.37
C ARG A 120 -11.38 -1.40 1.91
N VAL A 121 -12.01 -2.48 2.37
CA VAL A 121 -11.27 -3.65 2.87
C VAL A 121 -10.44 -4.30 1.77
N ARG A 122 -11.01 -4.49 0.57
CA ARG A 122 -10.28 -5.06 -0.57
C ARG A 122 -9.12 -4.16 -1.01
N LEU A 123 -9.33 -2.84 -0.99
CA LEU A 123 -8.31 -1.87 -1.33
C LEU A 123 -7.20 -1.81 -0.27
N ASP A 124 -7.52 -1.88 1.02
CA ASP A 124 -6.53 -1.94 2.11
C ASP A 124 -5.64 -3.18 2.00
N VAL A 125 -6.22 -4.35 1.72
CA VAL A 125 -5.44 -5.58 1.48
C VAL A 125 -4.50 -5.40 0.29
N LEU A 126 -5.01 -4.92 -0.86
CA LEU A 126 -4.20 -4.68 -2.04
C LEU A 126 -3.10 -3.63 -1.81
N ALA A 127 -3.44 -2.54 -1.12
CA ALA A 127 -2.51 -1.48 -0.77
C ALA A 127 -1.40 -2.00 0.16
N GLY A 128 -1.72 -2.91 1.09
CA GLY A 128 -0.73 -3.57 1.92
C GLY A 128 0.28 -4.39 1.12
N GLU A 129 -0.20 -5.25 0.23
CA GLU A 129 0.66 -6.08 -0.64
C GLU A 129 1.57 -5.22 -1.53
N VAL A 130 1.00 -4.20 -2.17
CA VAL A 130 1.74 -3.28 -3.05
C VAL A 130 2.72 -2.43 -2.27
N LEU A 131 2.34 -1.95 -1.07
CA LEU A 131 3.23 -1.18 -0.20
C LEU A 131 4.40 -2.01 0.31
N GLU A 132 4.18 -3.28 0.64
CA GLU A 132 5.23 -4.20 1.08
C GLU A 132 6.29 -4.38 -0.02
N ALA A 133 5.87 -4.64 -1.26
CA ALA A 133 6.79 -4.72 -2.40
C ALA A 133 7.49 -3.37 -2.67
N PHE A 134 6.74 -2.27 -2.63
CA PHE A 134 7.29 -0.92 -2.83
C PHE A 134 8.35 -0.55 -1.77
N ILE A 135 8.15 -0.95 -0.52
CA ILE A 135 9.13 -0.78 0.55
C ILE A 135 10.38 -1.63 0.31
N GLY A 136 10.22 -2.87 -0.18
CA GLY A 136 11.32 -3.76 -0.55
C GLY A 136 12.21 -3.16 -1.64
N GLU A 137 11.62 -2.78 -2.76
CA GLU A 137 12.31 -2.12 -3.89
C GLU A 137 13.13 -0.89 -3.43
N ASN A 138 12.49 0.02 -2.71
CA ASN A 138 13.16 1.23 -2.22
C ASN A 138 14.25 0.93 -1.16
N ALA A 139 14.22 -0.24 -0.52
CA ALA A 139 15.28 -0.66 0.40
C ALA A 139 16.47 -1.27 -0.35
N GLU A 140 16.20 -2.06 -1.40
CA GLU A 140 17.23 -2.66 -2.25
C GLU A 140 18.07 -1.59 -2.96
N GLU A 141 17.44 -0.51 -3.47
CA GLU A 141 18.13 0.69 -3.99
C GLU A 141 19.16 1.29 -3.00
N THR A 142 19.02 1.01 -1.71
CA THR A 142 19.84 1.59 -0.63
C THR A 142 20.81 0.59 0.01
N GLY A 143 20.88 -0.63 -0.52
CA GLY A 143 21.62 -1.74 0.07
C GLY A 143 21.09 -2.19 1.43
N LEU A 144 19.81 -1.88 1.73
CA LEU A 144 19.12 -2.36 2.92
C LEU A 144 18.42 -3.68 2.61
N THR A 145 18.91 -4.77 3.18
CA THR A 145 18.21 -6.07 3.14
C THR A 145 17.22 -6.19 4.30
N PRO A 146 16.02 -6.75 4.11
CA PRO A 146 15.15 -7.14 5.23
C PRO A 146 15.92 -8.06 6.19
N ARG A 147 16.00 -7.71 7.48
CA ARG A 147 16.65 -8.59 8.47
C ARG A 147 15.89 -9.93 8.57
N PRO A 148 16.57 -11.08 8.55
CA PRO A 148 15.93 -12.37 8.76
C PRO A 148 15.35 -12.40 10.18
N GLY A 149 14.03 -12.47 10.26
CA GLY A 149 13.23 -12.29 11.48
C GLY A 149 11.83 -11.75 11.21
N ALA A 150 11.58 -11.19 10.01
CA ALA A 150 10.24 -10.78 9.56
C ALA A 150 9.53 -11.81 8.66
N ALA A 151 10.26 -12.81 8.15
CA ALA A 151 9.67 -14.00 7.53
C ALA A 151 9.39 -15.00 8.65
N GLY A 152 8.11 -15.28 8.90
CA GLY A 152 7.70 -16.31 9.85
C GLY A 152 8.41 -17.61 9.53
N GLY A 153 9.08 -18.17 10.55
CA GLY A 153 9.76 -19.45 10.45
C GLY A 153 8.83 -20.48 9.84
N THR A 154 9.23 -20.99 8.69
CA THR A 154 8.71 -22.23 8.15
C THR A 154 9.03 -23.31 9.17
N ASN A 155 7.97 -23.84 9.77
CA ASN A 155 8.05 -25.06 10.55
C ASN A 155 8.39 -26.17 9.56
N GLU A 156 9.66 -26.58 9.52
CA GLU A 156 10.07 -27.82 8.88
C GLU A 156 9.58 -28.97 9.77
N THR A 157 8.70 -29.79 9.22
CA THR A 157 8.38 -31.15 9.68
C THR A 157 9.48 -32.11 9.28
#